data_AF-A0A3E2MPP4-F1
#
_entry.id   AF-A0A3E2MPP4-F1
#
_cell.length_a   1.000
_cell.length_b   1.000
_cell.length_c   1.000
_cell.angle_alpha   90.00
_cell.angle_beta   90.00
_cell.angle_gamma   90.00
#
_symmetry.space_group_name_H-M   'P 1'
#
loop_
_entity.id
_entity.type
_entity.pdbx_description
1 polymer ?
#
loop_
_entity_poly.entity_id
_entity_poly.type
_entity_poly.pdbx_seq_one_letter_code
_entity_poly.pdbx_strand_id
1 'polypeptide(L)'
;MSRESAGAAIRALRESHDWSLADLAAATGVSIMGLSYLERGARKPHKGTVQKVENGLGLPPGTYSRLLVAADPEAELARLLAARPTETASPRRPGVVVVDRHSDTDVLEGYAEAQLDALRSVIDRLPASTSNEYETYILSVVAQCVKAEMLAASSWRVAVNAGSESSARLMEHLQALEATRTALLERMPASLSARFDRACAQSQLPDAVIAALIGVDSDELWDIRNRGVIPPGALPRIRAFVDGSTESSEQQGPGYDDGEGQR
;
A
#
# COMPACT_ATOMS: atom_id res chain seq x y z
N MET A 1 28.47 23.33 -13.26
CA MET A 1 27.04 23.00 -13.09
C MET A 1 26.82 22.46 -11.70
N SER A 2 25.89 23.02 -10.92
CA SER A 2 25.76 22.74 -9.48
C SER A 2 24.50 21.93 -9.17
N ARG A 3 24.50 21.28 -8.00
CA ARG A 3 23.31 20.60 -7.49
C ARG A 3 22.17 21.59 -7.22
N GLU A 4 22.49 22.86 -6.96
CA GLU A 4 21.49 23.90 -6.73
C GLU A 4 20.71 24.21 -8.00
N SER A 5 21.37 24.29 -9.15
CA SER A 5 20.67 24.56 -10.43
C SER A 5 19.77 23.39 -10.85
N ALA A 6 20.21 22.15 -10.62
CA ALA A 6 19.36 20.97 -10.85
C ALA A 6 18.18 20.90 -9.86
N GLY A 7 18.42 21.25 -8.59
CA GLY A 7 17.38 21.32 -7.57
C GLY A 7 16.36 22.44 -7.83
N ALA A 8 16.81 23.60 -8.33
CA ALA A 8 15.97 24.72 -8.69
C ALA A 8 15.04 24.38 -9.87
N ALA A 9 15.52 23.65 -10.88
CA ALA A 9 14.67 23.19 -11.98
C ALA A 9 13.56 22.23 -11.50
N ILE A 10 13.88 21.33 -10.56
CA ILE A 10 12.87 20.46 -9.91
C ILE A 10 11.86 21.27 -9.11
N ARG A 11 12.31 22.30 -8.38
CA ARG A 11 11.42 23.22 -7.66
C ARG A 11 10.46 23.93 -8.59
N ALA A 12 10.96 24.49 -9.69
CA ALA A 12 10.15 25.21 -10.67
C ALA A 12 9.06 24.31 -11.28
N LEU A 13 9.39 23.04 -11.54
CA LEU A 13 8.40 22.07 -12.00
C LEU A 13 7.36 21.70 -10.94
N ARG A 14 7.76 21.55 -9.67
CA ARG A 14 6.79 21.34 -8.59
C ARG A 14 5.84 22.52 -8.48
N GLU A 15 6.39 23.74 -8.53
CA GLU A 15 5.61 24.98 -8.41
C GLU A 15 4.70 25.20 -9.62
N SER A 16 5.09 24.77 -10.83
CA SER A 16 4.21 24.83 -12.01
C SER A 16 3.05 23.83 -11.96
N HIS A 17 3.10 22.83 -11.07
CA HIS A 17 1.99 21.94 -10.75
C HIS A 17 1.12 22.47 -9.60
N ASP A 18 1.38 23.69 -9.11
CA ASP A 18 0.75 24.27 -7.90
C ASP A 18 0.94 23.41 -6.63
N TRP A 19 1.99 22.58 -6.58
CA TRP A 19 2.24 21.69 -5.45
C TRP A 19 3.12 22.33 -4.40
N SER A 20 2.72 22.22 -3.13
CA SER A 20 3.61 22.51 -2.00
C SER A 20 4.63 21.38 -1.80
N LEU A 21 5.65 21.64 -0.96
CA LEU A 21 6.57 20.57 -0.52
C LEU A 21 5.84 19.44 0.22
N ALA A 22 4.71 19.73 0.88
CA ALA A 22 3.91 18.72 1.57
C ALA A 22 3.16 17.83 0.58
N ASP A 23 2.65 18.40 -0.51
CA ASP A 23 1.94 17.66 -1.55
C ASP A 23 2.89 16.71 -2.29
N LEU A 24 4.08 17.20 -2.65
CA LEU A 24 5.10 16.34 -3.25
C LEU A 24 5.60 15.27 -2.27
N ALA A 25 5.68 15.58 -0.97
CA ALA A 25 6.06 14.60 0.05
C ALA A 25 5.03 13.48 0.17
N ALA A 26 3.73 13.82 0.18
CA ALA A 26 2.63 12.86 0.18
C ALA A 26 2.63 11.99 -1.08
N ALA A 27 2.85 12.59 -2.26
CA ALA A 27 2.87 11.87 -3.53
C ALA A 27 4.06 10.92 -3.70
N THR A 28 5.21 11.20 -3.06
CA THR A 28 6.47 10.46 -3.27
C THR A 28 6.90 9.60 -2.08
N GLY A 29 6.30 9.82 -0.91
CA GLY A 29 6.77 9.22 0.36
C GLY A 29 8.18 9.67 0.76
N VAL A 30 8.64 10.85 0.28
CA VAL A 30 9.92 11.46 0.66
C VAL A 30 9.65 12.57 1.67
N SER A 31 10.41 12.61 2.76
CA SER A 31 10.26 13.68 3.77
C SER A 31 10.37 15.09 3.17
N ILE A 32 9.56 16.02 3.66
CA ILE A 32 9.59 17.46 3.30
C ILE A 32 11.01 18.03 3.40
N MET A 33 11.74 17.67 4.47
CA MET A 33 13.12 18.08 4.68
C MET A 33 14.06 17.51 3.60
N GLY A 34 13.86 16.25 3.22
CA GLY A 34 14.59 15.59 2.13
C GLY A 34 14.37 16.28 0.78
N LEU A 35 13.13 16.66 0.48
CA LEU A 35 12.77 17.42 -0.71
C LEU A 35 13.39 18.82 -0.67
N SER A 36 13.31 19.53 0.45
CA SER A 36 13.95 20.83 0.64
C SER A 36 15.46 20.78 0.40
N TYR A 37 16.14 19.75 0.89
CA TYR A 37 17.58 19.57 0.66
C TYR A 37 17.91 19.26 -0.80
N LEU A 38 17.06 18.49 -1.48
CA LEU A 38 17.21 18.16 -2.90
C LEU A 38 17.03 19.41 -3.77
N GLU A 39 15.96 20.18 -3.56
CA GLU A 39 15.68 21.38 -4.34
C GLU A 39 16.67 22.53 -4.09
N ARG A 40 17.32 22.56 -2.91
CA ARG A 40 18.41 23.51 -2.61
C ARG A 40 19.78 23.00 -3.04
N GLY A 41 19.91 21.76 -3.51
CA GLY A 41 21.20 21.16 -3.84
C GLY A 41 22.16 21.00 -2.66
N ALA A 42 21.66 21.13 -1.42
CA ALA A 42 22.48 21.30 -0.22
C ALA A 42 23.30 20.05 0.15
N ARG A 43 22.88 18.86 -0.29
CA ARG A 43 23.60 17.60 -0.11
C ARG A 43 23.42 16.68 -1.30
N LYS A 44 24.29 15.67 -1.43
CA LYS A 44 24.12 14.62 -2.43
C LYS A 44 22.88 13.78 -2.07
N PRO A 45 21.82 13.73 -2.90
CA PRO A 45 20.66 12.91 -2.61
C PRO A 45 20.97 11.42 -2.86
N HIS A 46 20.28 10.54 -2.15
CA HIS A 46 20.34 9.10 -2.43
C HIS A 46 19.63 8.78 -3.74
N LYS A 47 20.15 7.80 -4.49
CA LYS A 47 19.56 7.34 -5.76
C LYS A 47 18.07 6.99 -5.62
N GLY A 48 17.69 6.30 -4.53
CA GLY A 48 16.29 5.96 -4.26
C GLY A 48 15.39 7.17 -4.01
N THR A 49 15.92 8.22 -3.37
CA THR A 49 15.18 9.49 -3.18
C THR A 49 14.96 10.20 -4.50
N VAL A 50 15.98 10.26 -5.36
CA VAL A 50 15.88 10.86 -6.69
C VAL A 50 14.83 10.14 -7.54
N GLN A 51 14.84 8.81 -7.57
CA GLN A 51 13.86 8.03 -8.34
C GLN A 51 12.42 8.26 -7.87
N LYS A 52 12.19 8.33 -6.56
CA LYS A 52 10.85 8.61 -6.01
C LYS A 52 10.34 10.00 -6.44
N VAL A 53 11.22 11.00 -6.40
CA VAL A 53 10.88 12.37 -6.82
C VAL A 53 10.63 12.46 -8.32
N GLU A 54 11.46 11.81 -9.14
CA GLU A 54 11.25 11.73 -10.59
C GLU A 54 9.90 11.09 -10.91
N ASN A 55 9.59 9.95 -10.28
CA ASN A 55 8.31 9.26 -10.49
C ASN A 55 7.11 10.13 -10.06
N GLY A 56 7.18 10.79 -8.89
CA GLY A 56 6.08 11.64 -8.40
C GLY A 56 5.84 12.90 -9.22
N LEU A 57 6.87 13.40 -9.91
CA LEU A 57 6.76 14.54 -10.84
C LEU A 57 6.49 14.10 -12.28
N GLY A 58 6.34 12.79 -12.54
CA GLY A 58 6.12 12.26 -13.89
C GLY A 58 7.33 12.38 -14.83
N LEU A 59 8.53 12.49 -14.27
CA LEU A 59 9.78 12.62 -15.02
C LEU A 59 10.36 11.25 -15.42
N PRO A 60 10.99 11.14 -16.59
CA PRO A 60 11.73 9.93 -16.95
C PRO A 60 12.84 9.59 -15.95
N PRO A 61 13.12 8.30 -15.69
CA PRO A 61 14.21 7.90 -14.81
C PRO A 61 15.56 8.48 -15.23
N GLY A 62 16.31 9.01 -14.26
CA GLY A 62 17.63 9.59 -14.48
C GLY A 62 17.62 11.04 -14.98
N THR A 63 16.45 11.68 -15.04
CA THR A 63 16.31 13.12 -15.37
C THR A 63 17.22 13.98 -14.50
N TYR A 64 17.23 13.80 -13.19
CA TYR A 64 18.08 14.56 -12.28
C TYR A 64 19.58 14.41 -12.60
N SER A 65 20.01 13.22 -13.03
CA SER A 65 21.41 13.00 -13.44
C SER A 65 21.77 13.81 -14.69
N ARG A 66 20.81 14.00 -15.62
CA ARG A 66 20.98 14.85 -16.79
C ARG A 66 21.00 16.33 -16.41
N LEU A 67 20.11 16.75 -15.50
CA LEU A 67 20.08 18.11 -14.97
C LEU A 67 21.37 18.51 -14.26
N LEU A 68 22.05 17.57 -13.60
CA LEU A 68 23.34 17.84 -12.93
C LEU A 68 24.46 18.21 -13.91
N VAL A 69 24.41 17.73 -15.15
CA VAL A 69 25.45 17.94 -16.16
C VAL A 69 25.04 18.91 -17.28
N ALA A 70 23.74 19.19 -17.41
CA ALA A 70 23.22 20.14 -18.39
C ALA A 70 23.74 21.55 -18.13
N ALA A 71 24.05 22.28 -19.20
CA ALA A 71 24.47 23.69 -19.16
C ALA A 71 23.32 24.66 -18.79
N ASP A 72 22.09 24.25 -19.11
CA ASP A 72 20.86 24.90 -18.69
C ASP A 72 19.85 23.82 -18.25
N PRO A 73 19.75 23.56 -16.94
CA PRO A 73 18.84 22.54 -16.41
C PRO A 73 17.36 22.85 -16.68
N GLU A 74 16.96 24.12 -16.72
CA GLU A 74 15.56 24.49 -16.94
C GLU A 74 15.16 24.25 -18.39
N ALA A 75 16.00 24.68 -19.34
CA ALA A 75 15.77 24.39 -20.76
C ALA A 75 15.92 22.89 -21.08
N GLU A 76 16.78 22.16 -20.39
CA GLU A 76 16.86 20.69 -20.50
C GLU A 76 15.58 20.03 -19.97
N LEU A 77 15.08 20.47 -18.81
CA LEU A 77 13.85 19.95 -18.22
C LEU A 77 12.64 20.23 -19.14
N ALA A 78 12.54 21.46 -19.65
CA ALA A 78 11.53 21.84 -20.62
C ALA A 78 11.63 21.01 -21.90
N ARG A 79 12.85 20.74 -22.41
CA ARG A 79 13.05 19.84 -23.54
C ARG A 79 12.65 18.40 -23.23
N LEU A 80 12.90 17.88 -22.03
CA LEU A 80 12.47 16.53 -21.64
C LEU A 80 10.95 16.41 -21.50
N LEU A 81 10.29 17.47 -21.03
CA LEU A 81 8.83 17.54 -20.92
C LEU A 81 8.16 17.76 -22.29
N ALA A 82 8.74 18.60 -23.14
CA ALA A 82 8.25 18.90 -24.50
C ALA A 82 8.55 17.77 -25.49
N ALA A 83 9.70 17.11 -25.35
CA ALA A 83 10.07 15.93 -26.13
C ALA A 83 9.42 14.66 -25.57
N ARG A 84 8.24 14.75 -24.94
CA ARG A 84 7.36 13.59 -24.74
C ARG A 84 7.13 13.00 -26.13
N PRO A 85 7.76 11.88 -26.50
CA PRO A 85 7.67 11.42 -27.87
C PRO A 85 6.24 10.91 -28.09
N THR A 86 5.53 11.49 -29.05
CA THR A 86 4.92 10.62 -30.05
C THR A 86 6.05 9.76 -30.58
N GLU A 87 5.94 8.44 -30.43
CA GLU A 87 6.93 7.45 -30.84
C GLU A 87 7.63 7.87 -32.14
N THR A 88 8.85 8.37 -32.03
CA THR A 88 9.72 8.53 -33.20
C THR A 88 11.03 7.86 -32.85
N ALA A 89 11.09 6.58 -33.21
CA ALA A 89 12.23 5.70 -33.06
C ALA A 89 13.44 6.27 -33.83
N SER A 90 14.56 6.41 -33.14
CA SER A 90 15.88 6.47 -33.77
C SER A 90 16.40 5.03 -33.93
N PRO A 91 17.04 4.65 -35.05
CA PRO A 91 17.20 3.25 -35.44
C PRO A 91 18.31 2.59 -34.62
N ARG A 92 17.93 1.95 -33.52
CA ARG A 92 18.75 0.93 -32.87
C ARG A 92 18.42 -0.41 -33.54
N ARG A 93 19.46 -1.15 -33.96
CA ARG A 93 19.39 -2.48 -34.60
C ARG A 93 18.28 -3.36 -33.99
N PRO A 94 17.49 -4.10 -34.79
CA PRO A 94 16.26 -4.75 -34.33
C PRO A 94 16.58 -6.01 -33.53
N GLY A 95 16.87 -5.83 -32.24
CA GLY A 95 16.30 -6.71 -31.25
C GLY A 95 14.97 -6.08 -30.87
N VAL A 96 13.88 -6.55 -31.49
CA VAL A 96 12.53 -6.08 -31.16
C VAL A 96 12.25 -6.54 -29.73
N VAL A 97 12.41 -5.65 -28.76
CA VAL A 97 11.74 -5.79 -27.47
C VAL A 97 10.38 -5.15 -27.68
N VAL A 98 9.42 -5.96 -28.16
CA VAL A 98 8.00 -5.61 -28.00
C VAL A 98 7.76 -5.68 -26.49
N VAL A 99 7.58 -4.53 -25.84
CA VAL A 99 6.99 -4.52 -24.49
C VAL A 99 5.51 -4.81 -24.70
N ASP A 100 5.18 -6.09 -24.69
CA ASP A 100 3.80 -6.52 -24.72
C ASP A 100 3.21 -6.20 -23.35
N ARG A 101 2.32 -5.19 -23.31
CA ARG A 101 1.64 -4.79 -22.06
C ARG A 101 0.83 -5.94 -21.47
N HIS A 102 0.43 -6.92 -22.28
CA HIS A 102 -0.19 -8.16 -21.80
C HIS A 102 0.83 -9.01 -21.05
N SER A 103 2.05 -9.15 -21.58
CA SER A 103 3.15 -9.87 -20.90
C SER A 103 3.52 -9.22 -19.57
N ASP A 104 3.50 -7.89 -19.46
CA ASP A 104 3.75 -7.20 -18.20
C ASP A 104 2.68 -7.53 -17.15
N THR A 105 1.41 -7.63 -17.56
CA THR A 105 0.32 -8.00 -16.64
C THR A 105 0.37 -9.46 -16.22
N ASP A 106 0.76 -10.37 -17.12
CA ASP A 106 0.95 -11.79 -16.82
C ASP A 106 2.11 -12.00 -15.83
N VAL A 107 3.19 -11.21 -15.97
CA VAL A 107 4.30 -11.23 -15.02
C VAL A 107 3.87 -10.74 -13.63
N LEU A 108 3.02 -9.70 -13.57
CA LEU A 108 2.49 -9.21 -12.30
C LEU A 108 1.54 -10.22 -11.63
N GLU A 109 0.75 -10.93 -12.42
CA GLU A 109 -0.07 -12.06 -11.96
C GLU A 109 0.82 -13.19 -11.39
N GLY A 110 1.78 -13.68 -12.18
CA GLY A 110 2.68 -14.75 -11.74
C GLY A 110 3.50 -14.38 -10.49
N TYR A 111 3.83 -13.09 -10.32
CA TYR A 111 4.45 -12.61 -9.08
C TYR A 111 3.49 -12.69 -7.87
N ALA A 112 2.21 -12.32 -8.05
CA ALA A 112 1.20 -12.42 -7.00
C ALA A 112 0.94 -13.88 -6.61
N GLU A 113 0.87 -14.78 -7.59
CA GLU A 113 0.75 -16.22 -7.37
C GLU A 113 1.95 -16.77 -6.57
N ALA A 114 3.17 -16.40 -6.95
CA ALA A 114 4.37 -16.82 -6.24
C ALA A 114 4.42 -16.31 -4.77
N GLN A 115 3.89 -15.12 -4.50
CA GLN A 115 3.76 -14.61 -3.12
C GLN A 115 2.77 -15.44 -2.31
N LEU A 116 1.62 -15.81 -2.90
CA LEU A 116 0.63 -16.68 -2.27
C LEU A 116 1.22 -18.05 -1.92
N ASP A 117 1.97 -18.65 -2.83
CA ASP A 117 2.62 -19.95 -2.58
C ASP A 117 3.73 -19.87 -1.54
N ALA A 118 4.50 -18.77 -1.54
CA ALA A 118 5.48 -18.52 -0.49
C ALA A 118 4.81 -18.41 0.89
N LEU A 119 3.69 -17.69 0.99
CA LEU A 119 2.91 -17.55 2.23
C LEU A 119 2.35 -18.91 2.69
N ARG A 120 1.74 -19.69 1.80
CA ARG A 120 1.27 -21.06 2.10
C ARG A 120 2.39 -21.91 2.68
N SER A 121 3.56 -21.90 2.04
CA SER A 121 4.72 -22.64 2.52
C SER A 121 5.19 -22.20 3.91
N VAL A 122 5.11 -20.90 4.24
CA VAL A 122 5.43 -20.40 5.58
C VAL A 122 4.38 -20.84 6.60
N ILE A 123 3.09 -20.82 6.23
CA ILE A 123 1.97 -21.24 7.08
C ILE A 123 2.06 -22.74 7.42
N ASP A 124 2.44 -23.57 6.47
CA ASP A 124 2.62 -25.02 6.67
C ASP A 124 3.76 -25.33 7.66
N ARG A 125 4.69 -24.39 7.85
CA ARG A 125 5.84 -24.50 8.75
C ARG A 125 5.65 -23.74 10.06
N LEU A 126 4.42 -23.35 10.39
CA LEU A 126 4.14 -22.67 11.64
C LEU A 126 4.55 -23.53 12.85
N PRO A 127 5.09 -22.91 13.92
CA PRO A 127 5.39 -23.62 15.14
C PRO A 127 4.10 -24.17 15.78
N ALA A 128 4.24 -25.10 16.73
CA ALA A 128 3.11 -25.58 17.51
C ALA A 128 2.40 -24.42 18.24
N SER A 129 1.08 -24.51 18.38
CA SER A 129 0.26 -23.49 19.06
C SER A 129 0.61 -23.28 20.53
N THR A 130 1.33 -24.23 21.14
CA THR A 130 1.86 -24.16 22.50
C THR A 130 3.20 -23.41 22.61
N SER A 131 3.81 -23.02 21.49
CA SER A 131 5.05 -22.24 21.49
C SER A 131 4.79 -20.82 21.98
N ASN A 132 5.66 -20.30 22.84
CA ASN A 132 5.61 -18.91 23.30
C ASN A 132 5.80 -17.88 22.17
N GLU A 133 6.37 -18.31 21.04
CA GLU A 133 6.58 -17.45 19.87
C GLU A 133 5.44 -17.55 18.85
N TYR A 134 4.45 -18.42 19.07
CA TYR A 134 3.38 -18.72 18.11
C TYR A 134 2.62 -17.46 17.67
N GLU A 135 2.19 -16.63 18.62
CA GLU A 135 1.48 -15.38 18.34
C GLU A 135 2.35 -14.39 17.56
N THR A 136 3.62 -14.24 17.96
CA THR A 136 4.56 -13.35 17.25
C THR A 136 4.78 -13.82 15.81
N TYR A 137 4.86 -15.13 15.60
CA TYR A 137 5.03 -15.72 14.28
C TYR A 137 3.79 -15.51 13.41
N ILE A 138 2.59 -15.72 13.94
CA ILE A 138 1.35 -15.44 13.21
C ILE A 138 1.25 -13.98 12.82
N LEU A 139 1.51 -13.04 13.74
CA LEU A 139 1.48 -11.60 13.42
C LEU A 139 2.49 -11.24 12.31
N SER A 140 3.66 -11.88 12.30
CA SER A 140 4.65 -11.73 11.23
C SER A 140 4.10 -12.20 9.88
N VAL A 141 3.43 -13.36 9.84
CA VAL A 141 2.82 -13.89 8.61
C VAL A 141 1.63 -13.02 8.16
N VAL A 142 0.77 -12.56 9.07
CA VAL A 142 -0.30 -11.60 8.77
C VAL A 142 0.28 -10.34 8.12
N ALA A 143 1.37 -9.80 8.67
CA ALA A 143 2.05 -8.64 8.09
C ALA A 143 2.66 -8.92 6.71
N GLN A 144 2.96 -10.18 6.36
CA GLN A 144 3.39 -10.57 5.01
C GLN A 144 2.19 -10.73 4.06
N CYS A 145 1.08 -11.33 4.49
CA CYS A 145 -0.18 -11.40 3.72
C CYS A 145 -0.59 -10.01 3.25
N VAL A 146 -0.61 -9.06 4.19
CA VAL A 146 -1.05 -7.69 3.95
C VAL A 146 -0.12 -6.94 2.98
N LYS A 147 1.18 -7.22 2.99
CA LYS A 147 2.12 -6.69 1.98
C LYS A 147 1.83 -7.28 0.60
N ALA A 148 1.56 -8.59 0.52
CA ALA A 148 1.21 -9.24 -0.73
C ALA A 148 -0.13 -8.71 -1.27
N GLU A 149 -1.12 -8.43 -0.41
CA GLU A 149 -2.40 -7.83 -0.79
C GLU A 149 -2.20 -6.46 -1.43
N MET A 150 -1.42 -5.57 -0.80
CA MET A 150 -1.15 -4.24 -1.35
C MET A 150 -0.42 -4.28 -2.69
N LEU A 151 0.50 -5.23 -2.86
CA LEU A 151 1.17 -5.46 -4.13
C LEU A 151 0.19 -5.98 -5.19
N ALA A 152 -0.61 -7.00 -4.86
CA ALA A 152 -1.62 -7.56 -5.75
C ALA A 152 -2.70 -6.53 -6.15
N ALA A 153 -3.11 -5.65 -5.23
CA ALA A 153 -4.04 -4.57 -5.50
C ALA A 153 -3.45 -3.51 -6.45
N SER A 154 -2.17 -3.20 -6.29
CA SER A 154 -1.45 -2.34 -7.24
C SER A 154 -1.36 -2.99 -8.62
N SER A 155 -1.00 -4.28 -8.68
CA SER A 155 -0.96 -5.05 -9.93
C SER A 155 -2.32 -5.12 -10.60
N TRP A 156 -3.39 -5.34 -9.84
CA TRP A 156 -4.76 -5.38 -10.32
C TRP A 156 -5.15 -4.06 -10.99
N ARG A 157 -4.80 -2.93 -10.37
CA ARG A 157 -5.05 -1.59 -10.92
C ARG A 157 -4.33 -1.38 -12.25
N VAL A 158 -3.14 -1.95 -12.42
CA VAL A 158 -2.43 -1.91 -13.71
C VAL A 158 -3.15 -2.79 -14.73
N ALA A 159 -3.48 -4.03 -14.36
CA ALA A 159 -4.13 -4.99 -15.25
C ALA A 159 -5.51 -4.52 -15.75
N VAL A 160 -6.34 -3.95 -14.87
CA VAL A 160 -7.68 -3.46 -15.24
C VAL A 160 -7.60 -2.28 -16.19
N ASN A 161 -6.66 -1.35 -15.98
CA ASN A 161 -6.45 -0.21 -16.86
C ASN A 161 -5.85 -0.60 -18.21
N ALA A 162 -5.18 -1.76 -18.28
CA ALA A 162 -4.68 -2.34 -19.51
C ALA A 162 -5.72 -3.20 -20.25
N GLY A 163 -6.90 -3.46 -19.66
CA GLY A 163 -7.92 -4.36 -20.21
C GLY A 163 -7.46 -5.83 -20.24
N SER A 164 -6.58 -6.23 -19.33
CA SER A 164 -6.02 -7.58 -19.26
C SER A 164 -6.94 -8.55 -18.52
N GLU A 165 -7.00 -9.81 -18.99
CA GLU A 165 -7.69 -10.91 -18.31
C GLU A 165 -7.09 -11.24 -16.94
N SER A 166 -5.80 -10.91 -16.71
CA SER A 166 -5.13 -11.04 -15.41
C SER A 166 -5.82 -10.26 -14.30
N SER A 167 -6.61 -9.23 -14.63
CA SER A 167 -7.38 -8.48 -13.62
C SER A 167 -8.38 -9.35 -12.85
N ALA A 168 -9.00 -10.35 -13.49
CA ALA A 168 -9.90 -11.27 -12.80
C ALA A 168 -9.12 -12.18 -11.82
N ARG A 169 -8.00 -12.74 -12.28
CA ARG A 169 -7.17 -13.65 -11.48
C ARG A 169 -6.48 -12.94 -10.31
N LEU A 170 -6.01 -11.72 -10.52
CA LEU A 170 -5.49 -10.86 -9.44
C LEU A 170 -6.55 -10.56 -8.37
N MET A 171 -7.82 -10.47 -8.75
CA MET A 171 -8.92 -10.33 -7.78
C MET A 171 -9.12 -11.61 -6.97
N GLU A 172 -9.04 -12.78 -7.61
CA GLU A 172 -9.08 -14.08 -6.91
C GLU A 172 -7.91 -14.22 -5.93
N HIS A 173 -6.70 -13.78 -6.32
CA HIS A 173 -5.54 -13.76 -5.44
C HIS A 173 -5.73 -12.82 -4.23
N LEU A 174 -6.32 -11.63 -4.43
CA LEU A 174 -6.65 -10.72 -3.33
C LEU A 174 -7.63 -11.35 -2.33
N GLN A 175 -8.69 -12.02 -2.83
CA GLN A 175 -9.66 -12.71 -2.00
C GLN A 175 -9.01 -13.88 -1.23
N ALA A 176 -8.12 -14.62 -1.87
CA ALA A 176 -7.37 -15.71 -1.23
C ALA A 176 -6.44 -15.21 -0.13
N LEU A 177 -5.78 -14.07 -0.35
CA LEU A 177 -4.92 -13.44 0.65
C LEU A 177 -5.75 -12.97 1.86
N GLU A 178 -6.88 -12.28 1.63
CA GLU A 178 -7.77 -11.82 2.71
C GLU A 178 -8.35 -12.98 3.52
N ALA A 179 -8.74 -14.07 2.85
CA ALA A 179 -9.20 -15.29 3.52
C ALA A 179 -8.08 -15.92 4.37
N THR A 180 -6.84 -15.93 3.86
CA THR A 180 -5.67 -16.43 4.58
C THR A 180 -5.38 -15.57 5.81
N ARG A 181 -5.41 -14.24 5.67
CA ARG A 181 -5.23 -13.27 6.76
C ARG A 181 -6.27 -13.51 7.87
N THR A 182 -7.53 -13.64 7.49
CA THR A 182 -8.64 -13.90 8.42
C THR A 182 -8.45 -15.23 9.16
N ALA A 183 -8.13 -16.30 8.44
CA ALA A 183 -7.90 -17.62 9.03
C ALA A 183 -6.69 -17.65 10.00
N LEU A 184 -5.67 -16.81 9.77
CA LEU A 184 -4.54 -16.63 10.69
C LEU A 184 -4.96 -15.93 11.98
N LEU A 185 -5.78 -14.88 11.89
CA LEU A 185 -6.30 -14.17 13.07
C LEU A 185 -7.24 -15.06 13.89
N GLU A 186 -8.02 -15.94 13.26
CA GLU A 186 -8.88 -16.91 13.96
C GLU A 186 -8.11 -17.91 14.81
N ARG A 187 -6.82 -18.15 14.52
CA ARG A 187 -5.93 -18.98 15.36
C ARG A 187 -5.51 -18.29 16.66
N MET A 188 -5.78 -16.99 16.81
CA MET A 188 -5.44 -16.19 17.99
C MET A 188 -6.69 -15.47 18.56
N PRO A 189 -7.76 -16.21 18.92
CA PRO A 189 -9.05 -15.59 19.27
C PRO A 189 -9.01 -14.72 20.53
N ALA A 190 -8.02 -14.92 21.41
CA ALA A 190 -7.82 -14.10 22.61
C ALA A 190 -7.05 -12.79 22.34
N SER A 191 -6.35 -12.69 21.19
CA SER A 191 -5.55 -11.51 20.85
C SER A 191 -6.46 -10.32 20.59
N LEU A 192 -6.07 -9.14 21.10
CA LEU A 192 -6.88 -7.93 20.96
C LEU A 192 -7.05 -7.54 19.50
N SER A 193 -6.03 -7.71 18.66
CA SER A 193 -6.09 -7.40 17.23
C SER A 193 -7.11 -8.28 16.50
N ALA A 194 -7.16 -9.58 16.83
CA ALA A 194 -8.13 -10.50 16.22
C ALA A 194 -9.56 -10.20 16.67
N ARG A 195 -9.76 -9.91 17.96
CA ARG A 195 -11.07 -9.47 18.50
C ARG A 195 -11.52 -8.16 17.88
N PHE A 196 -10.60 -7.22 17.70
CA PHE A 196 -10.87 -5.92 17.11
C PHE A 196 -11.20 -6.02 15.61
N ASP A 197 -10.45 -6.81 14.84
CA ASP A 197 -10.75 -7.05 13.43
C ASP A 197 -12.14 -7.66 13.25
N ARG A 198 -12.50 -8.64 14.09
CA ARG A 198 -13.85 -9.23 14.13
C ARG A 198 -14.92 -8.21 14.49
N ALA A 199 -14.68 -7.38 15.51
CA ALA A 199 -15.62 -6.33 15.92
C ALA A 199 -15.84 -5.31 14.79
N CYS A 200 -14.80 -4.95 14.04
CA CYS A 200 -14.93 -4.08 12.87
C CYS A 200 -15.84 -4.73 11.82
N ALA A 201 -15.58 -5.99 11.45
CA ALA A 201 -16.37 -6.72 10.47
C ALA A 201 -17.86 -6.86 10.87
N GLN A 202 -18.14 -7.07 12.16
CA GLN A 202 -19.50 -7.21 12.68
C GLN A 202 -20.24 -5.88 12.79
N SER A 203 -19.53 -4.77 13.01
CA SER A 203 -20.15 -3.45 13.21
C SER A 203 -20.89 -2.92 11.98
N GLN A 204 -20.51 -3.39 10.77
CA GLN A 204 -20.96 -2.85 9.48
C GLN A 204 -20.71 -1.32 9.31
N LEU A 205 -19.91 -0.72 10.20
CA LEU A 205 -19.52 0.68 10.11
C LEU A 205 -18.37 0.86 9.10
N PRO A 206 -18.32 1.98 8.36
CA PRO A 206 -17.18 2.30 7.53
C PRO A 206 -15.90 2.50 8.38
N ASP A 207 -14.75 2.04 7.87
CA ASP A 207 -13.45 2.17 8.54
C ASP A 207 -13.13 3.62 8.97
N ALA A 208 -13.50 4.62 8.17
CA ALA A 208 -13.32 6.03 8.54
C ALA A 208 -14.10 6.43 9.81
N VAL A 209 -15.28 5.86 10.01
CA VAL A 209 -16.10 6.08 11.22
C VAL A 209 -15.48 5.37 12.41
N ILE A 210 -15.03 4.12 12.23
CA ILE A 210 -14.35 3.35 13.28
C ILE A 210 -13.07 4.06 13.72
N ALA A 211 -12.25 4.55 12.78
CA ALA A 211 -11.05 5.31 13.05
C ALA A 211 -11.35 6.55 13.91
N ALA A 212 -12.39 7.32 13.56
CA ALA A 212 -12.84 8.47 14.33
C ALA A 212 -13.31 8.09 15.75
N LEU A 213 -14.07 7.00 15.90
CA LEU A 213 -14.55 6.51 17.21
C LEU A 213 -13.40 6.15 18.14
N ILE A 214 -12.38 5.47 17.63
CA ILE A 214 -11.21 5.09 18.42
C ILE A 214 -10.13 6.18 18.44
N GLY A 215 -10.35 7.33 17.79
CA GLY A 215 -9.47 8.49 17.79
C GLY A 215 -8.08 8.24 17.20
N VAL A 216 -8.04 7.59 16.04
CA VAL A 216 -6.84 7.32 15.23
C VAL A 216 -7.12 7.68 13.77
N ASP A 217 -6.08 7.79 12.94
CA ASP A 217 -6.26 7.93 11.50
C ASP A 217 -6.49 6.58 10.79
N SER A 218 -6.81 6.60 9.49
CA SER A 218 -7.08 5.37 8.74
C SER A 218 -5.87 4.45 8.58
N ASP A 219 -4.65 5.00 8.56
CA ASP A 219 -3.42 4.22 8.47
C ASP A 219 -3.12 3.53 9.80
N GLU A 220 -3.34 4.23 10.91
CA GLU A 220 -3.26 3.69 12.27
C GLU A 220 -4.32 2.61 12.51
N LEU A 221 -5.57 2.82 12.06
CA LEU A 221 -6.61 1.79 12.13
C LEU A 221 -6.18 0.53 11.38
N TRP A 222 -5.59 0.71 10.20
CA TRP A 222 -5.08 -0.40 9.40
C TRP A 222 -3.91 -1.11 10.10
N ASP A 223 -2.97 -0.37 10.72
CA ASP A 223 -1.85 -0.93 11.47
C ASP A 223 -2.31 -1.70 12.72
N ILE A 224 -3.35 -1.23 13.41
CA ILE A 224 -3.97 -1.93 14.54
C ILE A 224 -4.51 -3.29 14.08
N ARG A 225 -5.30 -3.31 12.99
CA ARG A 225 -5.93 -4.52 12.46
C ARG A 225 -4.94 -5.54 11.91
N ASN A 226 -3.84 -5.07 11.32
CA ASN A 226 -2.95 -5.91 10.51
C ASN A 226 -1.56 -6.16 11.11
N ARG A 227 -1.11 -5.31 12.04
CA ARG A 227 0.21 -5.42 12.66
C ARG A 227 0.15 -5.50 14.19
N GLY A 228 -1.02 -5.29 14.78
CA GLY A 228 -1.19 -5.26 16.23
C GLY A 228 -0.47 -4.09 16.91
N VAL A 229 -0.12 -3.05 16.15
CA VAL A 229 0.48 -1.84 16.69
C VAL A 229 -0.64 -0.97 17.24
N ILE A 230 -0.77 -0.91 18.56
CA ILE A 230 -1.83 -0.15 19.23
C ILE A 230 -1.25 1.11 19.85
N PRO A 231 -1.67 2.31 19.41
CA PRO A 231 -1.34 3.55 20.08
C PRO A 231 -1.82 3.53 21.54
N PRO A 232 -0.98 3.90 22.53
CA PRO A 232 -1.37 3.83 23.95
C PRO A 232 -2.66 4.59 24.27
N GLY A 233 -2.91 5.70 23.58
CA GLY A 233 -4.11 6.52 23.75
C GLY A 233 -5.39 5.88 23.21
N ALA A 234 -5.28 4.93 22.27
CA ALA A 234 -6.43 4.28 21.64
C ALA A 234 -6.88 3.00 22.37
N LEU A 235 -5.99 2.38 23.16
CA LEU A 235 -6.23 1.08 23.80
C LEU A 235 -7.55 0.99 24.61
N PRO A 236 -7.93 1.98 25.45
CA PRO A 236 -9.20 1.91 26.18
C PRO A 236 -10.42 1.93 25.27
N ARG A 237 -10.37 2.72 24.19
CA ARG A 237 -11.49 2.85 23.22
C ARG A 237 -11.63 1.61 22.35
N ILE A 238 -10.50 1.01 21.95
CA ILE A 238 -10.48 -0.26 21.22
C ILE A 238 -11.13 -1.36 22.06
N ARG A 239 -10.77 -1.48 23.34
CA ARG A 239 -11.40 -2.46 24.25
C ARG A 239 -12.91 -2.23 24.38
N ALA A 240 -13.32 -0.99 24.63
CA ALA A 240 -14.74 -0.64 24.72
C ALA A 240 -15.51 -0.95 23.43
N PHE A 241 -14.92 -0.68 22.25
CA PHE A 241 -15.51 -1.02 20.96
C PHE A 241 -15.69 -2.53 20.79
N VAL A 242 -14.66 -3.32 21.12
CA VAL A 242 -14.73 -4.79 21.06
C VAL A 242 -15.80 -5.35 21.99
N ASP A 243 -15.84 -4.87 23.24
CA ASP A 243 -16.76 -5.38 24.25
C ASP A 243 -18.22 -5.03 23.89
N GLY A 244 -18.48 -3.84 23.34
CA GLY A 244 -19.81 -3.45 22.84
C GLY A 244 -20.30 -4.27 21.64
N SER A 245 -19.40 -4.71 20.77
CA SER A 245 -19.75 -5.60 19.65
C SER A 245 -20.13 -7.00 20.13
N THR A 246 -19.49 -7.52 21.17
CA THR A 246 -19.84 -8.84 21.75
C THR A 246 -21.23 -8.85 22.39
N GLU A 247 -21.59 -7.80 23.16
CA GLU A 247 -22.92 -7.69 23.78
C GLU A 247 -24.04 -7.59 22.75
N SER A 248 -23.79 -6.91 21.62
CA SER A 248 -24.73 -6.76 20.52
C SER A 248 -25.01 -8.09 19.79
N SER A 249 -24.02 -9.00 19.77
CA SER A 249 -24.15 -10.33 19.16
C SER A 249 -24.87 -11.35 20.05
N GLU A 250 -24.79 -11.23 21.38
CA GLU A 250 -25.49 -12.13 22.32
C GLU A 250 -26.99 -11.81 22.41
N GLN A 251 -27.39 -10.56 22.18
CA GLN A 251 -28.80 -10.14 22.18
C GLN A 251 -29.57 -10.52 20.91
N GLN A 252 -28.90 -11.10 19.89
CA GLN A 252 -29.51 -11.56 18.63
C GLN A 252 -29.72 -13.10 18.56
N GLY A 253 -29.54 -13.83 19.67
CA GLY A 253 -29.91 -15.25 19.79
C GLY A 253 -31.43 -15.46 19.74
N PRO A 254 -31.93 -16.64 19.29
CA PRO A 254 -33.27 -16.77 18.71
C PRO A 254 -34.34 -16.40 19.73
N GLY A 255 -35.19 -15.45 19.35
CA GLY A 255 -36.43 -15.14 20.06
C GLY A 255 -37.23 -16.43 20.20
N TYR A 256 -37.43 -16.84 21.45
CA TYR A 256 -38.46 -17.79 21.83
C TYR A 256 -39.80 -17.24 21.35
N ASP A 257 -40.32 -17.83 20.27
CA ASP A 257 -41.71 -17.70 19.87
C ASP A 257 -42.54 -18.52 20.85
N ASP A 258 -42.82 -17.95 22.02
CA ASP A 258 -43.85 -18.46 22.92
C ASP A 258 -45.22 -18.15 22.30
N GLY A 259 -45.61 -19.01 21.35
CA GLY A 259 -46.97 -19.16 20.88
C GLY A 259 -47.83 -19.79 21.97
N GLU A 260 -48.07 -19.09 23.08
CA GLU A 260 -49.11 -19.43 24.04
C GLU A 260 -50.50 -19.22 23.42
N GLY A 261 -51.18 -20.36 23.22
CA GLY A 261 -52.61 -20.60 23.29
C GLY A 261 -53.58 -19.42 23.23
N GLN A 262 -54.39 -19.41 22.17
CA GLN A 262 -55.73 -18.83 22.24
C GLN A 262 -56.77 -19.80 21.69
N ARG A 263 -57.52 -20.34 22.66
CA ARG A 263 -58.92 -20.83 22.69
C ARG A 263 -59.67 -21.05 21.38
#